data_AF-A0A8H6GMX3-F1
#
_entry.id   AF-A0A8H6GMX3-F1
#
_cell.length_a   1.000
_cell.length_b   1.000
_cell.length_c   1.000
_cell.angle_alpha   90.00
_cell.angle_beta   90.00
_cell.angle_gamma   90.00
#
_symmetry.space_group_name_H-M   'P 1'
#
loop_
_entity.id
_entity.type
_entity.pdbx_description
1 polymer ?
#
loop_
_entity_poly.entity_id
_entity_poly.type
_entity_poly.pdbx_seq_one_letter_code
_entity_poly.pdbx_strand_id
1 'polypeptide(L)'
;MVNKDQVSDCLSRGWIVLAPNHRLCPQVNLFEGPMQDCRDLLAWVYDGGLETPLRNAGSILVPDLDHVFAFGTSSGGHLSLCLGFGVPRPVAGIYDMYGPSNFADDFWTTRLEGMKLPSGLTDSFINKVFDEDPVPITGGVSLEGQATGPPDFSDPRQAYALTQLANGTVLDAIFPSKDWSKVDPALNVDSSFPPTFIVHGAADTKVPIHLSRKLFDVLKQNGVNCCMVEVPGEEHTFAAKMEVGSVTWNLQRQGFDFLESLIK
;
A
#
# COMPACT_ATOMS: atom_id res chain seq x y z
N MET A 1 2.54 -4.74 -7.14
CA MET A 1 3.87 -4.73 -7.79
C MET A 1 4.91 -4.56 -6.72
N VAL A 2 6.01 -5.30 -6.77
CA VAL A 2 7.23 -4.93 -6.05
C VAL A 2 8.26 -4.57 -7.13
N ASN A 3 8.69 -3.31 -7.20
CA ASN A 3 9.61 -2.87 -8.24
C ASN A 3 10.98 -3.57 -8.03
N LYS A 4 11.51 -4.20 -9.09
CA LYS A 4 12.74 -5.01 -9.01
C LYS A 4 13.97 -4.19 -8.64
N ASP A 5 14.02 -2.93 -9.05
CA ASP A 5 15.11 -2.02 -8.70
C ASP A 5 15.02 -1.64 -7.23
N GLN A 6 13.82 -1.39 -6.69
CA GLN A 6 13.63 -1.18 -5.25
C GLN A 6 14.03 -2.40 -4.43
N VAL A 7 13.67 -3.61 -4.87
CA VAL A 7 14.13 -4.87 -4.24
C VAL A 7 15.65 -4.93 -4.28
N SER A 8 16.26 -4.62 -5.42
CA SER A 8 17.72 -4.63 -5.56
C SER A 8 18.42 -3.61 -4.66
N ASP A 9 17.85 -2.41 -4.50
CA ASP A 9 18.35 -1.39 -3.57
C ASP A 9 18.27 -1.90 -2.12
N CYS A 10 17.14 -2.48 -1.69
CA CYS A 10 16.99 -3.08 -0.36
C CYS A 10 18.01 -4.22 -0.12
N LEU A 11 18.15 -5.13 -1.09
CA LEU A 11 19.12 -6.23 -0.99
C LEU A 11 20.57 -5.72 -0.94
N SER A 12 20.89 -4.63 -1.64
CA SER A 12 22.22 -4.01 -1.61
C SER A 12 22.58 -3.39 -0.26
N ARG A 13 21.57 -3.02 0.55
CA ARG A 13 21.71 -2.59 1.94
C ARG A 13 21.84 -3.76 2.93
N GLY A 14 21.80 -5.00 2.42
CA GLY A 14 21.86 -6.20 3.25
C GLY A 14 20.53 -6.56 3.92
N TRP A 15 19.41 -5.99 3.47
CA TRP A 15 18.11 -6.24 4.06
C TRP A 15 17.48 -7.54 3.55
N ILE A 16 16.65 -8.15 4.39
CA ILE A 16 15.75 -9.24 3.98
C ILE A 16 14.46 -8.60 3.47
N VAL A 17 14.06 -8.95 2.24
CA VAL A 17 12.82 -8.43 1.63
C VAL A 17 11.73 -9.49 1.66
N LEU A 18 10.59 -9.17 2.29
CA LEU A 18 9.39 -9.99 2.30
C LEU A 18 8.31 -9.33 1.46
N ALA A 19 7.74 -10.09 0.51
CA ALA A 19 6.67 -9.63 -0.36
C ALA A 19 5.45 -10.55 -0.19
N PRO A 20 4.49 -10.20 0.68
CA PRO A 20 3.33 -11.04 0.92
C PRO A 20 2.27 -10.91 -0.17
N ASN A 21 1.66 -12.04 -0.52
CA ASN A 21 0.41 -12.08 -1.26
C ASN A 21 -0.75 -12.15 -0.26
N HIS A 22 -1.34 -11.00 0.06
CA HIS A 22 -2.51 -10.92 0.92
C HIS A 22 -3.81 -11.16 0.13
N ARG A 23 -4.86 -11.57 0.83
CA ARG A 23 -6.22 -11.74 0.29
C ARG A 23 -6.76 -10.42 -0.23
N LEU A 24 -7.46 -10.47 -1.35
CA LEU A 24 -7.95 -9.28 -2.06
C LEU A 24 -9.43 -9.00 -1.77
N CYS A 25 -9.75 -7.72 -1.63
CA CYS A 25 -11.13 -7.24 -1.66
C CYS A 25 -11.77 -7.49 -3.04
N PRO A 26 -13.11 -7.56 -3.16
CA PRO A 26 -14.13 -7.33 -2.12
C PRO A 26 -14.62 -8.58 -1.37
N GLN A 27 -14.13 -9.79 -1.69
CA GLN A 27 -14.57 -11.04 -1.05
C GLN A 27 -14.36 -11.01 0.46
N VAL A 28 -13.27 -10.37 0.87
CA VAL A 28 -12.99 -9.97 2.24
C VAL A 28 -12.96 -8.46 2.28
N ASN A 29 -13.35 -7.86 3.41
CA ASN A 29 -13.19 -6.42 3.57
C ASN A 29 -11.73 -6.06 3.89
N LEU A 30 -11.40 -4.77 3.78
CA LEU A 30 -10.07 -4.21 3.99
C LEU A 30 -9.45 -4.64 5.33
N PHE A 31 -10.25 -4.63 6.40
CA PHE A 31 -9.77 -4.89 7.76
C PHE A 31 -9.52 -6.38 8.01
N GLU A 32 -10.48 -7.24 7.69
CA GLU A 32 -10.41 -8.70 7.95
C GLU A 32 -9.59 -9.46 6.90
N GLY A 33 -9.31 -8.82 5.76
CA GLY A 33 -8.55 -9.35 4.65
C GLY A 33 -7.14 -8.79 4.58
N PRO A 34 -6.83 -7.88 3.62
CA PRO A 34 -5.48 -7.36 3.40
C PRO A 34 -4.75 -6.90 4.66
N MET A 35 -5.44 -6.13 5.51
CA MET A 35 -4.85 -5.57 6.72
C MET A 35 -4.56 -6.66 7.76
N GLN A 36 -5.49 -7.59 7.98
CA GLN A 36 -5.26 -8.73 8.88
C GLN A 36 -4.11 -9.61 8.38
N ASP A 37 -4.03 -9.90 7.08
CA ASP A 37 -2.96 -10.74 6.51
C ASP A 37 -1.58 -10.10 6.69
N CYS A 38 -1.46 -8.79 6.50
CA CYS A 38 -0.21 -8.07 6.77
C CYS A 38 0.15 -8.07 8.27
N ARG A 39 -0.84 -7.99 9.16
CA ARG A 39 -0.63 -8.08 10.61
C ARG A 39 -0.22 -9.47 11.06
N ASP A 40 -0.84 -10.50 10.50
CA ASP A 40 -0.49 -11.91 10.77
C ASP A 40 0.93 -12.21 10.28
N LEU A 41 1.33 -11.67 9.12
CA LEU A 41 2.71 -11.74 8.66
C LEU A 41 3.66 -11.06 9.65
N LEU A 42 3.34 -9.85 10.12
CA LEU A 42 4.19 -9.12 11.06
C LEU A 42 4.34 -9.89 12.37
N ALA A 43 3.26 -10.46 12.91
CA ALA A 43 3.30 -11.33 14.08
C ALA A 43 4.18 -12.56 13.82
N TRP A 44 3.99 -13.24 12.69
CA TRP A 44 4.80 -14.39 12.29
C TRP A 44 6.30 -14.05 12.18
N VAL A 45 6.66 -12.86 11.69
CA VAL A 45 8.05 -12.38 11.66
C VAL A 45 8.62 -12.25 13.08
N TYR A 46 7.89 -11.60 13.99
CA TYR A 46 8.34 -11.41 15.37
C TYR A 46 8.36 -12.71 16.19
N ASP A 47 7.55 -13.70 15.82
CA ASP A 47 7.52 -15.04 16.43
C ASP A 47 8.61 -15.98 15.88
N GLY A 48 9.61 -15.46 15.15
CA GLY A 48 10.74 -16.23 14.63
C GLY A 48 10.42 -17.02 13.36
N GLY A 49 9.32 -16.69 12.68
CA GLY A 49 8.87 -17.39 11.48
C GLY A 49 9.92 -17.46 10.36
N LEU A 50 10.77 -16.43 10.23
CA LEU A 50 11.83 -16.36 9.21
C LEU A 50 12.95 -17.38 9.39
N GLU A 51 13.17 -17.91 10.59
CA GLU A 51 14.30 -18.81 10.84
C GLU A 51 14.23 -20.10 10.02
N THR A 52 13.04 -20.69 9.91
CA THR A 52 12.81 -21.94 9.19
C THR A 52 13.08 -21.81 7.69
N PRO A 53 12.48 -20.85 6.94
CA PRO A 53 12.78 -20.68 5.53
C PRO A 53 14.23 -20.28 5.28
N LEU A 54 14.84 -19.44 6.12
CA LEU A 54 16.27 -19.09 5.99
C LEU A 54 17.17 -20.32 6.14
N ARG A 55 16.93 -21.15 7.18
CA ARG A 55 17.66 -22.40 7.40
C ARG A 55 17.46 -23.40 6.26
N ASN A 56 16.24 -23.54 5.74
CA ASN A 56 15.95 -24.41 4.61
C ASN A 56 16.66 -23.94 3.32
N ALA A 57 16.86 -22.63 3.17
CA ALA A 57 17.65 -22.05 2.09
C ALA A 57 19.18 -22.15 2.32
N GLY A 58 19.64 -22.76 3.43
CA GLY A 58 21.05 -22.82 3.79
C GLY A 58 21.64 -21.47 4.19
N SER A 59 20.79 -20.49 4.51
CA SER A 59 21.22 -19.15 4.91
C SER A 59 21.73 -19.15 6.34
N ILE A 60 22.82 -18.42 6.57
CA ILE A 60 23.38 -18.12 7.90
C ILE A 60 22.92 -16.76 8.44
N LEU A 61 22.03 -16.07 7.71
CA LEU A 61 21.54 -14.76 8.10
C LEU A 61 20.69 -14.86 9.37
N VAL A 62 20.91 -13.91 10.28
CA VAL A 62 20.08 -13.71 11.47
C VAL A 62 19.23 -12.46 11.20
N PRO A 63 17.89 -12.57 11.18
CA PRO A 63 17.02 -11.42 11.02
C PRO A 63 17.19 -10.43 12.18
N ASP A 64 17.33 -9.15 11.84
CA ASP A 64 17.21 -8.06 12.81
C ASP A 64 15.73 -7.78 13.07
N LEU A 65 15.24 -8.20 14.24
CA LEU A 65 13.85 -8.01 14.65
C LEU A 65 13.60 -6.66 15.34
N ASP A 66 14.65 -5.87 15.59
CA ASP A 66 14.51 -4.51 16.11
C ASP A 66 14.28 -3.50 14.99
N HIS A 67 14.70 -3.83 13.77
CA HIS A 67 14.57 -2.99 12.58
C HIS A 67 13.70 -3.63 11.48
N VAL A 68 12.49 -4.06 11.83
CA VAL A 68 11.48 -4.48 10.85
C VAL A 68 10.81 -3.25 10.25
N PHE A 69 10.95 -3.02 8.95
CA PHE A 69 10.33 -1.91 8.23
C PHE A 69 9.19 -2.35 7.33
N ALA A 70 8.23 -1.45 7.07
CA ALA A 70 7.18 -1.65 6.09
C ALA A 70 7.25 -0.58 4.99
N PHE A 71 7.15 -0.99 3.74
CA PHE A 71 7.01 -0.07 2.62
C PHE A 71 6.09 -0.63 1.55
N GLY A 72 5.48 0.26 0.78
CA GLY A 72 4.64 -0.13 -0.34
C GLY A 72 4.11 1.06 -1.12
N THR A 73 3.50 0.76 -2.27
CA THR A 73 2.91 1.77 -3.16
C THR A 73 1.39 1.73 -3.12
N SER A 74 0.75 2.89 -3.19
CA SER A 74 -0.71 3.02 -3.23
C SER A 74 -1.37 2.20 -2.10
N SER A 75 -2.26 1.26 -2.42
CA SER A 75 -2.84 0.32 -1.42
C SER A 75 -1.80 -0.38 -0.53
N GLY A 76 -0.60 -0.70 -1.04
CA GLY A 76 0.50 -1.25 -0.24
C GLY A 76 1.14 -0.23 0.71
N GLY A 77 1.17 1.05 0.33
CA GLY A 77 1.57 2.16 1.20
C GLY A 77 0.59 2.33 2.35
N HIS A 78 -0.71 2.28 2.05
CA HIS A 78 -1.77 2.25 3.07
C HIS A 78 -1.63 1.06 4.04
N LEU A 79 -1.40 -0.16 3.51
CA LEU A 79 -1.18 -1.34 4.37
C LEU A 79 0.10 -1.22 5.22
N SER A 80 1.14 -0.57 4.70
CA SER A 80 2.37 -0.28 5.46
C SER A 80 2.09 0.67 6.62
N LEU A 81 1.32 1.74 6.38
CA LEU A 81 0.85 2.65 7.43
C LEU A 81 0.00 1.93 8.49
N CYS A 82 -0.80 0.94 8.08
CA CYS A 82 -1.63 0.13 8.99
C CYS A 82 -0.84 -0.79 9.93
N LEU A 83 0.47 -1.00 9.69
CA LEU A 83 1.36 -1.69 10.62
C LEU A 83 1.94 -0.77 11.70
N GLY A 84 1.60 0.52 11.67
CA GLY A 84 1.92 1.49 12.71
C GLY A 84 0.93 1.51 13.89
N PHE A 85 -0.23 0.85 13.76
CA PHE A 85 -1.28 0.89 14.78
C PHE A 85 -2.09 -0.42 14.85
N GLY A 86 -2.74 -0.66 15.99
CA GLY A 86 -3.60 -1.82 16.20
C GLY A 86 -2.87 -3.17 16.08
N VAL A 87 -1.57 -3.17 16.36
CA VAL A 87 -0.71 -4.37 16.43
C VAL A 87 0.04 -4.42 17.76
N PRO A 88 0.39 -5.60 18.29
CA PRO A 88 1.11 -5.70 19.57
C PRO A 88 2.50 -5.06 19.56
N ARG A 89 3.21 -5.18 18.44
CA ARG A 89 4.52 -4.56 18.18
C ARG A 89 4.48 -3.92 16.79
N PRO A 90 4.44 -2.58 16.68
CA PRO A 90 4.53 -1.89 15.40
C PRO A 90 5.87 -2.14 14.69
N VAL A 91 5.92 -1.85 13.40
CA VAL A 91 7.18 -1.78 12.65
C VAL A 91 8.07 -0.65 13.16
N ALA A 92 9.38 -0.76 12.99
CA ALA A 92 10.36 0.23 13.44
C ALA A 92 10.37 1.50 12.57
N GLY A 93 9.81 1.43 11.36
CA GLY A 93 9.76 2.53 10.42
C GLY A 93 8.87 2.19 9.22
N ILE A 94 8.26 3.23 8.64
CA ILE A 94 7.32 3.12 7.53
C ILE A 94 7.81 3.98 6.37
N TYR A 95 7.79 3.43 5.17
CA TYR A 95 7.96 4.17 3.93
C TYR A 95 6.70 4.05 3.05
N ASP A 96 5.87 5.08 3.11
CA ASP A 96 4.64 5.22 2.33
C ASP A 96 4.91 5.87 0.97
N MET A 97 4.51 5.21 -0.11
CA MET A 97 4.48 5.81 -1.44
C MET A 97 3.02 6.00 -1.85
N TYR A 98 2.56 7.25 -1.79
CA TYR A 98 1.23 7.72 -2.21
C TYR A 98 0.07 6.84 -1.71
N GLY A 99 0.15 6.40 -0.45
CA GLY A 99 -0.85 5.58 0.19
C GLY A 99 -2.18 6.31 0.39
N PRO A 100 -3.32 5.68 0.07
CA PRO A 100 -4.64 6.13 0.49
C PRO A 100 -4.70 6.41 2.00
N SER A 101 -5.26 7.56 2.38
CA SER A 101 -5.50 7.96 3.77
C SER A 101 -6.64 8.97 3.82
N ASN A 102 -7.05 9.39 5.02
CA ASN A 102 -8.10 10.39 5.21
C ASN A 102 -9.41 9.99 4.52
N PHE A 103 -9.94 8.82 4.86
CA PHE A 103 -11.12 8.19 4.23
C PHE A 103 -12.43 8.96 4.44
N ALA A 104 -12.43 9.97 5.30
CA ALA A 104 -13.53 10.91 5.45
C ALA A 104 -13.53 12.06 4.42
N ASP A 105 -12.49 12.19 3.59
CA ASP A 105 -12.41 13.22 2.55
C ASP A 105 -13.41 12.95 1.40
N ASP A 106 -14.09 13.99 0.92
CA ASP A 106 -15.12 13.90 -0.13
C ASP A 106 -14.60 13.29 -1.42
N PHE A 107 -13.28 13.37 -1.68
CA PHE A 107 -12.63 12.71 -2.81
C PHE A 107 -13.04 11.24 -2.94
N TRP A 108 -13.11 10.50 -1.83
CA TRP A 108 -13.38 9.06 -1.85
C TRP A 108 -14.81 8.70 -2.26
N THR A 109 -15.73 9.68 -2.22
CA THR A 109 -17.11 9.55 -2.66
C THR A 109 -17.39 10.27 -3.98
N THR A 110 -16.36 10.90 -4.55
CA THR A 110 -16.47 11.68 -5.78
C THR A 110 -16.20 10.79 -6.98
N ARG A 111 -17.07 10.89 -7.99
CA ARG A 111 -16.91 10.19 -9.27
C ARG A 111 -15.62 10.65 -9.96
N LEU A 112 -14.76 9.72 -10.39
CA LEU A 112 -13.58 10.07 -11.16
C LEU A 112 -13.97 10.42 -12.60
N GLU A 113 -13.77 11.69 -12.98
CA GLU A 113 -13.97 12.15 -14.35
C GLU A 113 -12.98 11.50 -15.31
N GLY A 114 -13.44 11.17 -16.53
CA GLY A 114 -12.61 10.60 -17.59
C GLY A 114 -12.48 9.07 -17.61
N MET A 115 -12.94 8.35 -16.59
CA MET A 115 -13.02 6.88 -16.64
C MET A 115 -14.30 6.43 -17.38
N LYS A 116 -14.15 5.94 -18.61
CA LYS A 116 -15.27 5.44 -19.42
C LYS A 116 -15.53 3.97 -19.11
N LEU A 117 -16.71 3.67 -18.59
CA LEU A 117 -17.20 2.29 -18.42
C LEU A 117 -17.95 1.83 -19.69
N PRO A 118 -17.83 0.55 -20.09
CA PRO A 118 -18.62 -0.03 -21.19
C PRO A 118 -20.14 0.04 -20.95
N SER A 119 -20.90 0.38 -21.99
CA SER A 119 -22.37 0.34 -22.01
C SER A 119 -22.87 -1.10 -22.12
N GLY A 120 -22.95 -1.80 -20.98
CA GLY A 120 -23.38 -3.20 -20.93
C GLY A 120 -22.90 -3.97 -19.71
N LEU A 121 -22.03 -3.37 -18.87
CA LEU A 121 -21.73 -3.93 -17.55
C LEU A 121 -23.02 -3.98 -16.71
N THR A 122 -23.34 -5.16 -16.21
CA THR A 122 -24.48 -5.39 -15.32
C THR A 122 -24.00 -5.78 -13.94
N ASP A 123 -24.78 -5.43 -12.90
CA ASP A 123 -24.50 -5.85 -11.53
C ASP A 123 -24.34 -7.36 -11.42
N SER A 124 -25.21 -8.13 -12.10
CA SER A 124 -25.11 -9.59 -12.14
C SER A 124 -23.80 -10.11 -12.71
N PHE A 125 -23.16 -9.38 -13.63
CA PHE A 125 -21.88 -9.78 -14.19
C PHE A 125 -20.73 -9.39 -13.26
N ILE A 126 -20.66 -8.13 -12.82
CA ILE A 126 -19.55 -7.66 -11.97
C ILE A 126 -19.58 -8.33 -10.58
N ASN A 127 -20.75 -8.69 -10.06
CA ASN A 127 -20.89 -9.39 -8.79
C ASN A 127 -20.42 -10.86 -8.85
N LYS A 128 -20.11 -11.41 -10.02
CA LYS A 128 -19.42 -12.71 -10.12
C LYS A 128 -18.04 -12.70 -9.46
N VAL A 129 -17.48 -11.52 -9.19
CA VAL A 129 -16.30 -11.39 -8.33
C VAL A 129 -16.53 -12.18 -7.03
N PHE A 130 -17.69 -12.05 -6.38
CA PHE A 130 -17.98 -12.73 -5.11
C PHE A 130 -18.08 -14.26 -5.20
N ASP A 131 -18.07 -14.84 -6.39
CA ASP A 131 -18.06 -16.30 -6.61
C ASP A 131 -16.64 -16.91 -6.54
N GLU A 132 -15.59 -16.09 -6.44
CA GLU A 132 -14.19 -16.56 -6.37
C GLU A 132 -13.87 -17.23 -5.02
N ASP A 133 -13.51 -18.51 -5.06
CA ASP A 133 -13.06 -19.32 -3.91
C ASP A 133 -11.84 -20.20 -4.30
N PRO A 134 -10.76 -20.25 -3.51
CA PRO A 134 -10.53 -19.46 -2.29
C PRO A 134 -10.40 -17.95 -2.60
N VAL A 135 -10.51 -17.11 -1.56
CA VAL A 135 -10.30 -15.66 -1.69
C VAL A 135 -8.96 -15.41 -2.40
N PRO A 136 -8.95 -14.70 -3.54
CA PRO A 136 -7.76 -14.63 -4.36
C PRO A 136 -6.68 -13.78 -3.70
N ILE A 137 -5.44 -14.22 -3.93
CA ILE A 137 -4.21 -13.56 -3.48
C ILE A 137 -3.37 -13.05 -4.66
N THR A 138 -3.84 -13.29 -5.88
CA THR A 138 -3.26 -12.83 -7.14
C THR A 138 -4.26 -11.94 -7.85
N GLY A 139 -3.95 -10.66 -7.99
CA GLY A 139 -4.81 -9.71 -8.68
C GLY A 139 -4.61 -9.76 -10.20
N GLY A 140 -5.69 -9.60 -10.97
CA GLY A 140 -5.64 -9.40 -12.42
C GLY A 140 -5.36 -7.95 -12.85
N VAL A 141 -5.65 -6.96 -11.98
CA VAL A 141 -5.40 -5.52 -12.25
C VAL A 141 -4.72 -4.85 -11.08
N SER A 142 -3.73 -4.03 -11.40
CA SER A 142 -3.21 -2.98 -10.53
C SER A 142 -3.20 -1.69 -11.33
N LEU A 143 -3.67 -0.60 -10.72
CA LEU A 143 -3.50 0.74 -11.27
C LEU A 143 -2.01 1.07 -11.44
N GLU A 144 -1.11 0.44 -10.68
CA GLU A 144 0.35 0.53 -10.78
C GLU A 144 0.94 -0.04 -12.09
N GLY A 145 0.13 -0.29 -13.13
CA GLY A 145 0.63 -0.77 -14.42
C GLY A 145 1.03 -2.25 -14.45
N GLN A 146 0.44 -3.09 -13.58
CA GLN A 146 0.70 -4.55 -13.59
C GLN A 146 0.07 -5.28 -14.76
N ALA A 147 -1.00 -4.75 -15.34
CA ALA A 147 -1.64 -5.34 -16.52
C ALA A 147 -0.96 -4.83 -17.79
N THR A 148 -0.43 -5.73 -18.61
CA THR A 148 0.03 -5.42 -19.96
C THR A 148 -1.19 -5.33 -20.88
N GLY A 149 -1.78 -4.15 -21.00
CA GLY A 149 -2.89 -3.91 -21.93
C GLY A 149 -3.96 -2.95 -21.41
N PRO A 150 -4.96 -2.62 -22.23
CA PRO A 150 -6.14 -1.90 -21.76
C PRO A 150 -6.89 -2.74 -20.72
N PRO A 151 -7.71 -2.11 -19.86
CA PRO A 151 -8.57 -2.84 -18.93
C PRO A 151 -9.41 -3.94 -19.60
N ASP A 152 -9.42 -5.13 -19.02
CA ASP A 152 -10.23 -6.25 -19.48
C ASP A 152 -11.57 -6.28 -18.74
N PHE A 153 -12.60 -5.70 -19.35
CA PHE A 153 -13.96 -5.70 -18.82
C PHE A 153 -14.71 -7.03 -19.04
N SER A 154 -14.06 -8.06 -19.60
CA SER A 154 -14.58 -9.44 -19.62
C SER A 154 -14.19 -10.24 -18.38
N ASP A 155 -13.24 -9.74 -17.58
CA ASP A 155 -12.91 -10.22 -16.25
C ASP A 155 -13.82 -9.53 -15.20
N PRO A 156 -14.69 -10.29 -14.49
CA PRO A 156 -15.58 -9.72 -13.47
C PRO A 156 -14.86 -8.92 -12.39
N ARG A 157 -13.65 -9.31 -11.99
CA ARG A 157 -12.87 -8.63 -10.95
C ARG A 157 -12.39 -7.26 -11.41
N GLN A 158 -11.85 -7.18 -12.62
CA GLN A 158 -11.40 -5.90 -13.18
C GLN A 158 -12.61 -4.99 -13.44
N ALA A 159 -13.68 -5.55 -14.01
CA ALA A 159 -14.91 -4.81 -14.26
C ALA A 159 -15.50 -4.27 -12.96
N TYR A 160 -15.56 -5.07 -11.89
CA TYR A 160 -16.01 -4.64 -10.57
C TYR A 160 -15.13 -3.51 -10.04
N ALA A 161 -13.81 -3.72 -9.91
CA ALA A 161 -12.89 -2.75 -9.33
C ALA A 161 -12.93 -1.40 -10.06
N LEU A 162 -12.89 -1.41 -11.39
CA LEU A 162 -12.95 -0.20 -12.21
C LEU A 162 -14.31 0.49 -12.17
N THR A 163 -15.40 -0.28 -12.01
CA THR A 163 -16.74 0.30 -11.81
C THR A 163 -16.82 1.04 -10.48
N GLN A 164 -16.34 0.43 -9.39
CA GLN A 164 -16.34 1.09 -8.07
C GLN A 164 -15.46 2.35 -8.08
N LEU A 165 -14.28 2.26 -8.72
CA LEU A 165 -13.37 3.38 -8.89
C LEU A 165 -13.97 4.52 -9.70
N ALA A 166 -14.55 4.21 -10.87
CA ALA A 166 -15.20 5.20 -11.72
C ALA A 166 -16.35 5.89 -10.98
N ASN A 167 -17.09 5.18 -10.14
CA ASN A 167 -18.27 5.69 -9.44
C ASN A 167 -17.96 6.36 -8.09
N GLY A 168 -16.72 6.36 -7.61
CA GLY A 168 -16.39 6.88 -6.27
C GLY A 168 -16.98 6.04 -5.13
N THR A 169 -16.97 4.72 -5.29
CA THR A 169 -17.61 3.76 -4.37
C THR A 169 -16.65 2.67 -3.90
N VAL A 170 -15.34 2.87 -4.10
CA VAL A 170 -14.30 1.91 -3.69
C VAL A 170 -14.38 1.61 -2.19
N LEU A 171 -14.51 2.63 -1.35
CA LEU A 171 -14.58 2.44 0.10
C LEU A 171 -15.84 1.70 0.53
N ASP A 172 -16.97 1.93 -0.14
CA ASP A 172 -18.22 1.17 0.10
C ASP A 172 -18.03 -0.31 -0.23
N ALA A 173 -17.30 -0.60 -1.31
CA ALA A 173 -17.06 -1.96 -1.77
C ALA A 173 -16.05 -2.72 -0.89
N ILE A 174 -15.02 -2.05 -0.35
CA ILE A 174 -13.96 -2.72 0.39
C ILE A 174 -14.11 -2.61 1.91
N PHE A 175 -14.85 -1.64 2.43
CA PHE A 175 -15.06 -1.47 3.88
C PHE A 175 -16.41 -0.83 4.19
N PRO A 176 -17.53 -1.54 3.92
CA PRO A 176 -18.89 -0.98 4.00
C PRO A 176 -19.31 -0.50 5.38
N SER A 177 -18.64 -0.97 6.45
CA SER A 177 -18.93 -0.51 7.82
C SER A 177 -18.63 0.98 8.02
N LYS A 178 -17.72 1.55 7.23
CA LYS A 178 -17.22 2.92 7.33
C LYS A 178 -16.66 3.30 8.70
N ASP A 179 -16.29 2.32 9.51
CA ASP A 179 -15.62 2.54 10.78
C ASP A 179 -14.14 2.90 10.54
N TRP A 180 -13.91 4.12 10.03
CA TRP A 180 -12.58 4.58 9.62
C TRP A 180 -11.55 4.54 10.76
N SER A 181 -12.00 4.53 12.02
CA SER A 181 -11.12 4.33 13.17
C SER A 181 -10.33 3.02 13.10
N LYS A 182 -10.81 2.01 12.37
CA LYS A 182 -10.14 0.71 12.22
C LYS A 182 -9.08 0.66 11.12
N VAL A 183 -9.18 1.52 10.11
CA VAL A 183 -8.44 1.36 8.85
C VAL A 183 -7.74 2.64 8.39
N ASP A 184 -8.17 3.83 8.82
CA ASP A 184 -7.55 5.09 8.37
C ASP A 184 -6.35 5.45 9.25
N PRO A 185 -5.12 5.48 8.71
CA PRO A 185 -3.94 5.84 9.49
C PRO A 185 -4.03 7.27 10.02
N ALA A 186 -4.68 8.21 9.32
CA ALA A 186 -4.78 9.60 9.78
C ALA A 186 -5.60 9.74 11.08
N LEU A 187 -6.42 8.75 11.43
CA LEU A 187 -7.18 8.71 12.69
C LEU A 187 -6.46 7.93 13.81
N ASN A 188 -5.36 7.26 13.50
CA ASN A 188 -4.65 6.34 14.39
C ASN A 188 -3.19 6.76 14.68
N VAL A 189 -2.75 7.90 14.16
CA VAL A 189 -1.45 8.46 14.50
C VAL A 189 -1.50 9.08 15.90
N ASP A 190 -0.57 8.63 16.75
CA ASP A 190 -0.25 9.24 18.03
C ASP A 190 1.28 9.41 18.17
N SER A 191 1.75 9.84 19.34
CA SER A 191 3.19 10.08 19.58
C SER A 191 4.07 8.82 19.57
N SER A 192 3.46 7.63 19.60
CA SER A 192 4.15 6.33 19.52
C SER A 192 4.17 5.74 18.10
N PHE A 193 3.50 6.39 17.15
CA PHE A 193 3.46 5.95 15.76
C PHE A 193 4.88 5.86 15.17
N PRO A 194 5.19 4.84 14.34
CA PRO A 194 6.54 4.66 13.83
C PRO A 194 7.04 5.84 13.01
N PRO A 195 8.36 6.10 13.00
CA PRO A 195 8.98 7.03 12.07
C PRO A 195 8.51 6.76 10.64
N THR A 196 8.04 7.79 9.94
CA THR A 196 7.32 7.63 8.67
C THR A 196 7.88 8.55 7.59
N PHE A 197 8.29 7.99 6.46
CA PHE A 197 8.64 8.73 5.26
C PHE A 197 7.53 8.61 4.22
N ILE A 198 7.13 9.73 3.63
CA ILE A 198 6.09 9.77 2.59
C ILE A 198 6.71 10.26 1.28
N VAL A 199 6.46 9.56 0.18
CA VAL A 199 6.75 10.04 -1.19
C VAL A 199 5.45 10.09 -1.98
N HIS A 200 5.20 11.19 -2.68
CA HIS A 200 3.96 11.35 -3.45
C HIS A 200 4.19 12.12 -4.76
N GLY A 201 3.59 11.68 -5.87
CA GLY A 201 3.68 12.36 -7.16
C GLY A 201 2.91 13.69 -7.19
N ALA A 202 3.56 14.80 -7.48
CA ALA A 202 2.92 16.13 -7.42
C ALA A 202 1.76 16.33 -8.41
N ALA A 203 1.66 15.48 -9.44
CA ALA A 203 0.60 15.51 -10.43
C ALA A 203 -0.42 14.37 -10.26
N ASP A 204 -0.42 13.64 -9.14
CA ASP A 204 -1.28 12.47 -8.94
C ASP A 204 -2.79 12.80 -9.04
N THR A 205 -3.43 12.24 -10.07
CA THR A 205 -4.87 12.36 -10.33
C THR A 205 -5.71 11.18 -9.81
N LYS A 206 -5.10 10.15 -9.23
CA LYS A 206 -5.78 8.94 -8.73
C LYS A 206 -5.94 8.91 -7.23
N VAL A 207 -4.95 9.44 -6.50
CA VAL A 207 -5.01 9.68 -5.06
C VAL A 207 -4.43 11.08 -4.85
N PRO A 208 -5.26 12.12 -4.68
CA PRO A 208 -4.77 13.48 -4.62
C PRO A 208 -3.74 13.71 -3.52
N ILE A 209 -2.67 14.43 -3.85
CA ILE A 209 -1.54 14.70 -2.94
C ILE A 209 -1.94 15.40 -1.64
N HIS A 210 -3.08 16.11 -1.61
CA HIS A 210 -3.55 16.76 -0.38
C HIS A 210 -3.85 15.76 0.73
N LEU A 211 -4.18 14.50 0.39
CA LEU A 211 -4.40 13.43 1.36
C LEU A 211 -3.08 13.06 2.06
N SER A 212 -1.99 12.90 1.32
CA SER A 212 -0.66 12.66 1.91
C SER A 212 -0.14 13.87 2.69
N ARG A 213 -0.38 15.10 2.20
CA ARG A 213 -0.03 16.32 2.95
C ARG A 213 -0.77 16.39 4.30
N LYS A 214 -2.06 16.04 4.32
CA LYS A 214 -2.85 15.99 5.54
C LYS A 214 -2.36 14.92 6.51
N LEU A 215 -2.03 13.72 6.02
CA LEU A 215 -1.39 12.69 6.85
C LEU A 215 -0.06 13.17 7.43
N PHE A 216 0.79 13.81 6.62
CA PHE A 216 2.06 14.39 7.07
C PHE A 216 1.87 15.46 8.15
N ASP A 217 0.84 16.30 8.04
CA ASP A 217 0.51 17.28 9.08
C ASP A 217 0.08 16.60 10.39
N VAL A 218 -0.72 15.53 10.34
CA VAL A 218 -1.10 14.75 11.53
C VAL A 218 0.13 14.10 12.18
N LEU A 219 1.05 13.52 11.40
CA LEU A 219 2.31 12.95 11.90
C LEU A 219 3.15 14.01 12.64
N LYS A 220 3.34 15.18 12.03
CA LYS A 220 4.08 16.30 12.65
C LYS A 220 3.41 16.80 13.93
N GLN A 221 2.08 16.95 13.92
CA GLN A 221 1.32 17.43 15.08
C GLN A 221 1.44 16.49 16.29
N ASN A 222 1.59 15.19 16.05
CA ASN A 222 1.79 14.19 17.10
C ASN A 222 3.28 13.99 17.47
N GLY A 223 4.20 14.75 16.88
CA GLY A 223 5.63 14.67 17.18
C GLY A 223 6.33 13.44 16.61
N VAL A 224 5.74 12.77 15.62
CA VAL A 224 6.35 11.61 14.95
C VAL A 224 7.55 12.08 14.13
N ASN A 225 8.66 11.34 14.17
CA ASN A 225 9.79 11.55 13.27
C ASN A 225 9.35 11.25 11.83
N CYS A 226 9.10 12.29 11.03
CA CYS A 226 8.55 12.12 9.70
C CYS A 226 9.13 13.09 8.67
N CYS A 227 9.15 12.65 7.43
CA CYS A 227 9.57 13.40 6.26
C CYS A 227 8.60 13.17 5.11
N MET A 228 8.44 14.14 4.23
CA MET A 228 7.65 14.00 3.00
C MET A 228 8.41 14.61 1.82
N VAL A 229 8.40 13.89 0.70
CA VAL A 229 8.93 14.35 -0.59
C VAL A 229 7.83 14.31 -1.64
N GLU A 230 7.67 15.42 -2.35
CA GLU A 230 6.80 15.50 -3.52
C GLU A 230 7.63 15.34 -4.78
N VAL A 231 7.22 14.45 -5.68
CA VAL A 231 7.96 14.18 -6.92
C VAL A 231 7.38 15.02 -8.05
N PRO A 232 8.10 16.05 -8.56
CA PRO A 232 7.52 16.99 -9.53
C PRO A 232 7.10 16.31 -10.83
N GLY A 233 5.87 16.59 -11.28
CA GLY A 233 5.35 16.12 -12.57
C GLY A 233 4.95 14.64 -12.63
N GLU A 234 5.16 13.88 -11.56
CA GLU A 234 4.83 12.46 -11.52
C GLU A 234 3.37 12.21 -11.11
N GLU A 235 2.75 11.24 -11.79
CA GLU A 235 1.40 10.72 -11.52
C GLU A 235 1.45 9.53 -10.54
N HIS A 236 0.29 9.01 -10.12
CA HIS A 236 0.15 7.92 -9.13
C HIS A 236 1.09 6.72 -9.29
N THR A 237 1.44 6.38 -10.54
CA THR A 237 2.07 5.10 -10.89
C THR A 237 3.56 5.24 -11.18
N PHE A 238 4.20 6.33 -10.72
CA PHE A 238 5.59 6.61 -11.06
C PHE A 238 6.55 5.52 -10.59
N ALA A 239 6.27 4.82 -9.48
CA ALA A 239 7.14 3.77 -8.98
C ALA A 239 7.26 2.58 -9.94
N ALA A 240 6.29 2.39 -10.83
CA ALA A 240 6.31 1.37 -11.86
C ALA A 240 7.14 1.76 -13.10
N LYS A 241 7.41 3.07 -13.28
CA LYS A 241 8.00 3.64 -14.50
C LYS A 241 9.36 4.28 -14.29
N MET A 242 9.70 4.59 -13.05
CA MET A 242 10.97 5.22 -12.69
C MET A 242 12.16 4.35 -13.11
N GLU A 243 13.22 5.01 -13.55
CA GLU A 243 14.47 4.36 -13.94
C GLU A 243 15.57 4.69 -12.92
N VAL A 244 16.41 3.71 -12.60
CA VAL A 244 17.55 3.90 -11.69
C VAL A 244 18.42 5.07 -12.17
N GLY A 245 18.68 6.01 -11.26
CA GLY A 245 19.46 7.22 -11.52
C GLY A 245 18.66 8.43 -12.01
N SER A 246 17.38 8.26 -12.37
CA SER A 246 16.47 9.37 -12.67
C SER A 246 16.22 10.27 -11.44
N VAL A 247 15.71 11.48 -11.67
CA VAL A 247 15.31 12.39 -10.58
C VAL A 247 14.24 11.73 -9.70
N THR A 248 13.22 11.13 -10.31
CA THR A 248 12.16 10.38 -9.63
C THR A 248 12.72 9.25 -8.78
N TRP A 249 13.64 8.45 -9.31
CA TRP A 249 14.31 7.38 -8.56
C TRP A 249 15.09 7.91 -7.36
N ASN A 250 15.85 9.00 -7.53
CA ASN A 250 16.67 9.56 -6.46
C ASN A 250 15.82 10.19 -5.35
N LEU A 251 14.70 10.83 -5.71
CA LEU A 251 13.76 11.40 -4.74
C LEU A 251 13.07 10.32 -3.92
N GLN A 252 12.55 9.27 -4.57
CA GLN A 252 11.91 8.17 -3.83
C GLN A 252 12.91 7.37 -2.98
N ARG A 253 14.16 7.23 -3.43
CA ARG A 253 15.19 6.47 -2.71
C ARG A 253 15.51 7.07 -1.33
N GLN A 254 15.20 8.36 -1.11
CA GLN A 254 15.33 9.00 0.20
C GLN A 254 14.48 8.31 1.29
N GLY A 255 13.37 7.66 0.92
CA GLY A 255 12.59 6.86 1.87
C GLY A 255 13.36 5.65 2.40
N PHE A 256 14.11 4.96 1.54
CA PHE A 256 14.99 3.87 1.97
C PHE A 256 16.20 4.39 2.77
N ASP A 257 16.78 5.52 2.37
CA ASP A 257 17.87 6.16 3.13
C ASP A 257 17.39 6.61 4.54
N PHE A 258 16.14 7.07 4.65
CA PHE A 258 15.51 7.38 5.93
C PHE A 258 15.37 6.14 6.82
N LEU A 259 14.85 5.04 6.29
CA LEU A 259 14.71 3.79 7.04
C LEU A 259 16.09 3.25 7.47
N GLU A 260 17.09 3.28 6.60
CA GLU A 260 18.46 2.86 6.93
C GLU A 260 19.06 3.69 8.08
N SER A 261 18.73 4.99 8.15
CA SER A 261 19.20 5.86 9.24
C SER A 261 18.68 5.49 10.63
N LEU A 262 17.68 4.59 10.71
CA LEU A 262 17.10 4.09 11.97
C LEU A 262 17.87 2.90 12.55
N ILE A 263 18.72 2.20 11.78
CA ILE A 263 19.46 0.97 12.17
C ILE A 263 20.74 1.30 12.99
N LYS A 264 20.71 2.29 13.88
CA LYS A 264 21.93 2.79 14.52
C LYS A 264 22.63 1.79 15.43
#